data_AF-A0A833UDG4-F1
#
_entry.id   AF-A0A833UDG4-F1
#
_cell.length_a   1.000
_cell.length_b   1.000
_cell.length_c   1.000
_cell.angle_alpha   90.00
_cell.angle_beta   90.00
_cell.angle_gamma   90.00
#
_symmetry.space_group_name_H-M   'P 1'
#
loop_
_entity.id
_entity.type
_entity.pdbx_description
1 polymer ?
#
loop_
_entity_poly.entity_id
_entity_poly.type
_entity_poly.pdbx_seq_one_letter_code
_entity_poly.pdbx_strand_id
1 'polypeptide(L)'
;MSRNWLFQQKQCAELDPQQKPAIPYQQLLIFGLIILIVFTVDSAISTWSSIYLKDVLASSATIAPLGYAAYQIGILLTRLSLDYLLRFKTATWVALVTILIGAFGCVLSGIGHSLVIVIIGFALAGIAVGALVPLTFSAAGRLDENRRDEIIARVNIFNYGGAVAGAVIVGLLATPFGYAPSFIGLAFALLSILYFRKRLV
;
A
#
# COMPACT_ATOMS: atom_id res chain seq x y z
N MET A 1 -56.22 25.08 -6.06
CA MET A 1 -55.24 24.26 -5.31
C MET A 1 -54.27 23.64 -6.31
N SER A 2 -53.09 24.23 -6.50
CA SER A 2 -52.20 23.94 -7.63
C SER A 2 -51.24 22.77 -7.34
N ARG A 3 -51.16 21.82 -8.28
CA ARG A 3 -50.26 20.62 -8.30
C ARG A 3 -48.79 20.95 -8.61
N ASN A 4 -48.33 22.17 -8.35
CA ASN A 4 -46.99 22.64 -8.75
C ASN A 4 -45.87 22.27 -7.76
N TRP A 5 -46.21 21.74 -6.58
CA TRP A 5 -45.24 21.41 -5.52
C TRP A 5 -44.23 20.32 -5.92
N LEU A 6 -44.61 19.42 -6.85
CA LEU A 6 -43.72 18.34 -7.32
C LEU A 6 -42.59 18.83 -8.24
N PHE A 7 -42.74 19.99 -8.89
CA PHE A 7 -41.70 20.55 -9.77
C PHE A 7 -40.77 21.53 -9.02
N GLN A 8 -41.27 22.19 -7.98
CA GLN A 8 -40.46 23.08 -7.14
C GLN A 8 -39.37 22.35 -6.34
N GLN A 9 -39.58 21.08 -5.97
CA GLN A 9 -38.53 20.28 -5.32
C GLN A 9 -37.33 19.99 -6.23
N LYS A 10 -37.53 19.87 -7.55
CA LYS A 10 -36.42 19.68 -8.50
C LYS A 10 -35.64 20.97 -8.74
N GLN A 11 -36.29 22.13 -8.65
CA GLN A 11 -35.66 23.44 -8.85
C GLN A 11 -35.00 24.02 -7.60
N CYS A 12 -35.52 23.77 -6.38
CA CYS A 12 -34.79 24.12 -5.15
C CYS A 12 -33.56 23.23 -4.89
N ALA A 13 -33.41 22.15 -5.65
CA ALA A 13 -32.24 21.27 -5.65
C ALA A 13 -31.22 21.63 -6.75
N GLU A 14 -31.42 22.73 -7.48
CA GLU A 14 -30.27 23.47 -8.06
C GLU A 14 -29.56 24.16 -6.90
N LEU A 15 -28.83 23.34 -6.13
CA LEU A 15 -27.76 23.83 -5.27
C LEU A 15 -26.87 24.68 -6.17
N ASP A 16 -26.84 25.97 -5.86
CA ASP A 16 -25.96 26.97 -6.42
C ASP A 16 -24.62 26.30 -6.82
N PRO A 17 -24.15 26.42 -8.08
CA PRO A 17 -22.86 25.89 -8.52
C PRO A 17 -21.68 26.62 -7.86
N GLN A 18 -21.88 27.19 -6.66
CA GLN A 18 -20.88 27.59 -5.67
C GLN A 18 -19.93 26.43 -5.46
N GLN A 19 -18.90 26.42 -6.30
CA GLN A 19 -17.51 26.21 -5.94
C GLN A 19 -17.38 25.33 -4.72
N LYS A 20 -17.77 24.05 -4.86
CA LYS A 20 -17.30 23.04 -3.92
C LYS A 20 -15.77 23.19 -3.93
N PRO A 21 -15.13 23.51 -2.79
CA PRO A 21 -13.71 23.77 -2.76
C PRO A 21 -12.98 22.64 -3.47
N ALA A 22 -12.00 23.00 -4.30
CA ALA A 22 -11.26 22.02 -5.08
C ALA A 22 -10.66 21.00 -4.10
N ILE A 23 -10.87 19.70 -4.38
CA ILE A 23 -10.20 18.64 -3.64
C ILE A 23 -8.70 18.99 -3.64
N PRO A 24 -8.01 18.94 -2.50
CA PRO A 24 -6.59 19.26 -2.43
C PRO A 24 -5.80 18.22 -3.25
N TYR A 25 -5.60 18.55 -4.53
CA TYR A 25 -5.04 17.64 -5.54
C TYR A 25 -3.66 17.12 -5.14
N GLN A 26 -2.87 17.97 -4.48
CA GLN A 26 -1.57 17.59 -3.93
C GLN A 26 -1.66 16.46 -2.89
N GLN A 27 -2.61 16.54 -1.95
CA GLN A 27 -2.80 15.52 -0.92
C GLN A 27 -3.36 14.22 -1.51
N LEU A 28 -4.27 14.34 -2.47
CA LEU A 28 -4.79 13.20 -3.23
C LEU A 28 -3.66 12.45 -3.96
N LEU A 29 -2.77 13.19 -4.64
CA LEU A 29 -1.62 12.61 -5.33
C LEU A 29 -0.65 11.92 -4.35
N ILE A 30 -0.42 12.49 -3.17
CA ILE A 30 0.47 11.88 -2.18
C ILE A 30 -0.13 10.57 -1.67
N PHE A 31 -1.41 10.53 -1.31
CA PHE A 31 -2.06 9.28 -0.91
C PHE A 31 -2.10 8.26 -2.05
N GLY A 32 -2.35 8.70 -3.28
CA GLY A 32 -2.25 7.88 -4.48
C GLY A 32 -0.86 7.27 -4.64
N LEU A 33 0.21 8.06 -4.48
CA LEU A 33 1.58 7.58 -4.59
C LEU A 33 1.95 6.59 -3.48
N ILE A 34 1.45 6.79 -2.25
CA ILE A 34 1.61 5.83 -1.16
C ILE A 34 0.95 4.50 -1.52
N ILE A 35 -0.30 4.53 -1.99
CA ILE A 35 -1.01 3.32 -2.46
C ILE A 35 -0.25 2.65 -3.60
N LEU A 36 0.24 3.42 -4.58
CA LEU A 36 1.04 2.89 -5.68
C LEU A 36 2.26 2.13 -5.17
N ILE A 37 3.04 2.73 -4.27
CA ILE A 37 4.24 2.10 -3.69
C ILE A 37 3.87 0.83 -2.92
N VAL A 38 2.84 0.91 -2.07
CA VAL A 38 2.41 -0.21 -1.23
C VAL A 38 1.93 -1.39 -2.07
N PHE A 39 1.17 -1.15 -3.13
CA PHE A 39 0.74 -2.19 -4.06
C PHE A 39 1.84 -2.67 -5.01
N THR A 40 2.86 -1.85 -5.26
CA THR A 40 4.09 -2.30 -5.93
C THR A 40 4.79 -3.37 -5.09
N VAL A 41 4.93 -3.14 -3.78
CA VAL A 41 5.51 -4.13 -2.85
C VAL A 41 4.65 -5.39 -2.77
N ASP A 42 3.33 -5.24 -2.62
CA ASP A 42 2.38 -6.35 -2.55
C ASP A 42 2.42 -7.23 -3.81
N SER A 43 2.35 -6.61 -4.98
CA SER A 43 2.37 -7.35 -6.25
C SER A 43 3.74 -7.98 -6.54
N ALA A 44 4.83 -7.28 -6.20
CA ALA A 44 6.17 -7.83 -6.32
C ALA A 44 6.35 -9.10 -5.48
N ILE A 45 5.96 -9.07 -4.20
CA ILE A 45 6.13 -10.22 -3.30
C ILE A 45 5.17 -11.35 -3.67
N SER A 46 3.90 -11.05 -3.98
CA SER A 46 2.94 -12.08 -4.39
C SER A 46 3.33 -12.81 -5.67
N THR A 47 3.95 -12.11 -6.62
CA THR A 47 4.37 -12.70 -7.90
C THR A 47 5.71 -13.43 -7.77
N TRP A 48 6.70 -12.83 -7.11
CA TRP A 48 8.10 -13.26 -7.23
C TRP A 48 8.64 -13.97 -5.99
N SER A 49 7.96 -13.95 -4.84
CA SER A 49 8.49 -14.58 -3.62
C SER A 49 8.76 -16.08 -3.78
N SER A 50 7.80 -16.82 -4.35
CA SER A 50 7.96 -18.26 -4.59
C SER A 50 8.96 -18.57 -5.69
N ILE A 51 9.01 -17.75 -6.74
CA ILE A 51 9.99 -17.89 -7.83
C ILE A 51 11.39 -17.67 -7.27
N TYR A 52 11.59 -16.62 -6.47
CA TYR A 52 12.87 -16.31 -5.83
C TYR A 52 13.34 -17.46 -4.90
N LEU A 53 12.46 -17.97 -4.04
CA LEU A 53 12.80 -19.10 -3.16
C LEU A 53 13.14 -20.37 -3.95
N LYS A 54 12.49 -20.61 -5.08
CA LYS A 54 12.74 -21.79 -5.91
C LYS A 54 14.03 -21.64 -6.73
N ASP A 55 14.18 -20.53 -7.45
CA ASP A 55 15.22 -20.37 -8.46
C ASP A 55 16.56 -19.92 -7.88
N VAL A 56 16.56 -19.19 -6.76
CA VAL A 56 17.81 -18.69 -6.14
C VAL A 56 18.22 -19.53 -4.94
N LEU A 57 17.26 -19.95 -4.11
CA LEU A 57 17.52 -20.71 -2.89
C LEU A 57 17.31 -22.22 -3.07
N ALA A 58 17.08 -22.69 -4.30
CA ALA A 58 16.90 -24.09 -4.67
C ALA A 58 15.84 -24.82 -3.80
N SER A 59 14.80 -24.10 -3.36
CA SER A 59 13.76 -24.69 -2.51
C SER A 59 12.86 -25.65 -3.28
N SER A 60 12.27 -26.60 -2.56
CA SER A 60 11.30 -27.51 -3.15
C SER A 60 9.99 -26.81 -3.49
N ALA A 61 9.22 -27.38 -4.43
CA ALA A 61 7.90 -26.87 -4.80
C ALA A 61 6.92 -26.78 -3.62
N THR A 62 7.14 -27.55 -2.56
CA THR A 62 6.34 -27.53 -1.34
C THR A 62 6.69 -26.35 -0.42
N ILE A 63 7.96 -25.92 -0.43
CA ILE A 63 8.47 -24.87 0.47
C ILE A 63 8.37 -23.48 -0.17
N ALA A 64 8.53 -23.38 -1.49
CA ALA A 64 8.48 -22.09 -2.20
C ALA A 64 7.21 -21.24 -1.93
N PRO A 65 5.99 -21.81 -1.80
CA PRO A 65 4.79 -21.05 -1.43
C PRO A 65 4.81 -20.47 0.00
N LEU A 66 5.65 -20.99 0.89
CA LEU A 66 5.72 -20.53 2.28
C LEU A 66 6.21 -19.09 2.40
N GLY A 67 6.99 -18.58 1.44
CA GLY A 67 7.37 -17.17 1.40
C GLY A 67 6.16 -16.24 1.28
N TYR A 68 5.26 -16.55 0.35
CA TYR A 68 4.00 -15.80 0.20
C TYR A 68 3.05 -16.04 1.38
N ALA A 69 2.99 -17.26 1.92
CA ALA A 69 2.18 -17.55 3.10
C ALA A 69 2.64 -16.70 4.31
N ALA A 70 3.95 -16.60 4.55
CA ALA A 70 4.51 -15.79 5.62
C ALA A 70 4.22 -14.29 5.43
N TYR A 71 4.31 -13.80 4.19
CA TYR A 71 3.88 -12.44 3.83
C TYR A 71 2.41 -12.18 4.21
N GLN A 72 1.51 -13.10 3.84
CA GLN A 72 0.08 -13.00 4.17
C GLN A 72 -0.20 -13.07 5.67
N ILE A 73 0.55 -13.88 6.42
CA ILE A 73 0.49 -13.89 7.89
C ILE A 73 0.89 -12.52 8.46
N GLY A 74 1.94 -11.90 7.91
CA GLY A 74 2.35 -10.54 8.29
C GLY A 74 1.23 -9.50 8.08
N ILE A 75 0.54 -9.55 6.93
CA ILE A 75 -0.63 -8.71 6.65
C ILE A 75 -1.73 -8.96 7.68
N LEU A 76 -2.08 -10.24 7.90
CA LEU A 76 -3.15 -10.65 8.79
C LEU A 76 -2.90 -10.17 10.23
N LEU A 77 -1.74 -10.49 10.79
CA LEU A 77 -1.36 -10.10 12.15
C LEU A 77 -1.41 -8.59 12.34
N THR A 78 -0.96 -7.86 11.33
CA THR A 78 -0.98 -6.40 11.36
C THR A 78 -2.40 -5.87 11.35
N ARG A 79 -3.27 -6.36 10.47
CA ARG A 79 -4.67 -5.92 10.39
C ARG A 79 -5.45 -6.25 11.67
N LEU A 80 -5.19 -7.41 12.28
CA LEU A 80 -5.81 -7.79 13.56
C LEU A 80 -5.34 -6.90 14.72
N SER A 81 -4.09 -6.44 14.67
CA SER A 81 -3.50 -5.64 15.75
C SER A 81 -3.66 -4.13 15.54
N LEU A 82 -4.01 -3.68 14.33
CA LEU A 82 -3.96 -2.28 13.92
C LEU A 82 -4.87 -1.40 14.77
N ASP A 83 -6.16 -1.77 14.90
CA ASP A 83 -7.13 -0.99 15.66
C ASP A 83 -6.76 -0.90 17.14
N TYR A 84 -6.23 -1.98 17.71
CA TYR A 84 -5.72 -1.98 19.07
C TYR A 84 -4.53 -1.03 19.22
N LEU A 85 -3.58 -1.06 18.28
CA LEU A 85 -2.39 -0.22 18.31
C LEU A 85 -2.74 1.27 18.19
N LEU A 86 -3.76 1.60 17.38
CA LEU A 86 -4.26 2.97 17.20
C LEU A 86 -4.96 3.56 18.43
N ARG A 87 -5.32 2.74 19.44
CA ARG A 87 -5.83 3.24 20.73
C ARG A 87 -4.73 3.84 21.61
N PHE A 88 -3.50 3.38 21.44
CA PHE A 88 -2.36 3.78 22.29
C PHE A 88 -1.30 4.61 21.54
N LYS A 89 -1.30 4.57 20.21
CA LYS A 89 -0.31 5.22 19.34
C LYS A 89 -1.00 5.98 18.21
N THR A 90 -0.35 7.03 17.72
CA THR A 90 -0.87 7.79 16.57
C THR A 90 -0.73 7.00 15.28
N ALA A 91 -1.66 7.21 14.33
CA ALA A 91 -1.60 6.62 12.98
C ALA A 91 -0.25 6.87 12.30
N THR A 92 0.30 8.07 12.48
CA THR A 92 1.62 8.46 11.98
C THR A 92 2.75 7.62 12.58
N TRP A 93 2.71 7.36 13.89
CA TRP A 93 3.72 6.52 14.56
C TRP A 93 3.63 5.06 14.09
N VAL A 94 2.42 4.52 13.96
CA VAL A 94 2.22 3.16 13.45
C VAL A 94 2.71 3.04 12.00
N ALA A 95 2.39 4.01 11.14
CA ALA A 95 2.89 4.05 9.76
C ALA A 95 4.44 4.09 9.71
N LEU A 96 5.09 4.91 10.55
CA LEU A 96 6.56 4.94 10.63
C LEU A 96 7.17 3.58 10.95
N VAL A 97 6.71 2.99 12.04
CA VAL A 97 7.28 1.74 12.56
C VAL A 97 7.09 0.62 11.55
N THR A 98 5.90 0.52 10.96
CA THR A 98 5.59 -0.51 9.96
C THR A 98 6.37 -0.30 8.66
N ILE A 99 6.58 0.95 8.20
CA ILE A 99 7.47 1.25 7.06
C ILE A 99 8.90 0.78 7.34
N LEU A 100 9.45 1.10 8.52
CA LEU A 100 10.82 0.70 8.87
C LEU A 100 10.95 -0.82 8.95
N ILE A 101 9.98 -1.50 9.56
CA ILE A 101 9.94 -2.97 9.65
C ILE A 101 9.86 -3.59 8.25
N GLY A 102 8.96 -3.10 7.38
CA GLY A 102 8.81 -3.66 6.04
C GLY A 102 9.99 -3.35 5.12
N ALA A 103 10.60 -2.17 5.23
CA ALA A 103 11.82 -1.84 4.51
C ALA A 103 12.98 -2.74 4.95
N PHE A 104 13.13 -2.96 6.26
CA PHE A 104 14.09 -3.92 6.80
C PHE A 104 13.82 -5.34 6.29
N GLY A 105 12.55 -5.77 6.27
CA GLY A 105 12.13 -7.04 5.69
C GLY A 105 12.52 -7.20 4.22
N CYS A 106 12.29 -6.17 3.41
CA CYS A 106 12.66 -6.16 1.99
C CYS A 106 14.19 -6.24 1.80
N VAL A 107 14.97 -5.51 2.59
CA VAL A 107 16.45 -5.62 2.59
C VAL A 107 16.87 -7.03 2.98
N LEU A 108 16.28 -7.58 4.04
CA LEU A 108 16.59 -8.92 4.56
C LEU A 108 16.29 -10.01 3.52
N SER A 109 15.19 -9.90 2.78
CA SER A 109 14.87 -10.80 1.67
C SER A 109 15.85 -10.64 0.50
N GLY A 110 16.32 -9.44 0.22
CA GLY A 110 17.29 -9.17 -0.84
C GLY A 110 18.69 -9.72 -0.56
N ILE A 111 19.20 -9.54 0.66
CA ILE A 111 20.57 -9.99 1.04
C ILE A 111 20.61 -11.38 1.67
N GLY A 112 19.45 -11.95 2.00
CA GLY A 112 19.33 -13.20 2.72
C GLY A 112 19.80 -14.40 1.90
N HIS A 113 20.76 -15.15 2.43
CA HIS A 113 21.28 -16.39 1.81
C HIS A 113 20.65 -17.66 2.39
N SER A 114 19.71 -17.51 3.35
CA SER A 114 19.01 -18.62 3.99
C SER A 114 17.51 -18.49 3.75
N LEU A 115 16.88 -19.63 3.45
CA LEU A 115 15.45 -19.74 3.20
C LEU A 115 14.61 -19.18 4.36
N VAL A 116 15.02 -19.46 5.60
CA VAL A 116 14.34 -18.94 6.80
C VAL A 116 14.44 -17.42 6.88
N ILE A 117 15.61 -16.85 6.58
CA ILE A 117 15.84 -15.41 6.62
C ILE A 117 14.98 -14.69 5.59
N VAL A 118 14.90 -15.22 4.37
CA VAL A 118 14.10 -14.62 3.29
C VAL A 118 12.59 -14.71 3.59
N ILE A 119 12.11 -15.83 4.14
CA ILE A 119 10.71 -15.98 4.55
C ILE A 119 10.36 -15.00 5.67
N ILE A 120 11.24 -14.82 6.66
CA ILE A 120 11.05 -13.80 7.71
C ILE A 120 11.01 -12.41 7.08
N GLY A 121 11.91 -12.10 6.14
CA GLY A 121 11.90 -10.83 5.42
C GLY A 121 10.57 -10.54 4.71
N PHE A 122 9.98 -11.54 4.06
CA PHE A 122 8.66 -11.44 3.45
C PHE A 122 7.55 -11.22 4.49
N ALA A 123 7.58 -11.93 5.62
CA ALA A 123 6.63 -11.68 6.70
C ALA A 123 6.69 -10.23 7.22
N LEU A 124 7.90 -9.69 7.40
CA LEU A 124 8.10 -8.31 7.83
C LEU A 124 7.64 -7.30 6.78
N ALA A 125 7.85 -7.56 5.49
CA ALA A 125 7.30 -6.74 4.42
C ALA A 125 5.76 -6.72 4.43
N GLY A 126 5.12 -7.84 4.77
CA GLY A 126 3.67 -7.94 4.97
C GLY A 126 3.14 -7.01 6.07
N ILE A 127 3.95 -6.73 7.10
CA ILE A 127 3.59 -5.80 8.18
C ILE A 127 3.42 -4.38 7.65
N ALA A 128 4.32 -3.90 6.78
CA ALA A 128 4.17 -2.60 6.15
C ALA A 128 2.87 -2.50 5.34
N VAL A 129 2.64 -3.45 4.43
CA VAL A 129 1.46 -3.43 3.56
C VAL A 129 0.16 -3.55 4.37
N GLY A 130 0.14 -4.43 5.38
CA GLY A 130 -1.00 -4.66 6.25
C GLY A 130 -1.48 -3.40 6.98
N ALA A 131 -0.55 -2.53 7.40
CA ALA A 131 -0.87 -1.27 8.07
C ALA A 131 -1.10 -0.11 7.08
N LEU A 132 -0.25 0.04 6.07
CA LEU A 132 -0.25 1.23 5.22
C LEU A 132 -1.50 1.35 4.35
N VAL A 133 -2.04 0.24 3.84
CA VAL A 133 -3.27 0.26 3.03
C VAL A 133 -4.45 0.89 3.80
N PRO A 134 -4.91 0.33 4.95
CA PRO A 134 -6.03 0.90 5.68
C PRO A 134 -5.73 2.29 6.26
N LEU A 135 -4.50 2.55 6.73
CA LEU A 135 -4.11 3.87 7.23
C LEU A 135 -4.21 4.95 6.14
N THR A 136 -3.79 4.63 4.92
CA THR A 136 -3.81 5.58 3.79
C THR A 136 -5.24 5.85 3.35
N PHE A 137 -6.09 4.83 3.19
CA PHE A 137 -7.50 5.03 2.84
C PHE A 137 -8.27 5.78 3.94
N SER A 138 -7.99 5.48 5.22
CA SER A 138 -8.57 6.18 6.36
C SER A 138 -8.15 7.65 6.41
N ALA A 139 -6.89 7.96 6.08
CA ALA A 139 -6.40 9.33 5.98
C ALA A 139 -7.00 10.08 4.77
N ALA A 140 -7.03 9.44 3.59
CA ALA A 140 -7.61 10.02 2.38
C ALA A 140 -9.11 10.33 2.56
N GLY A 141 -9.87 9.44 3.19
CA GLY A 141 -11.29 9.64 3.48
C GLY A 141 -11.60 10.73 4.50
N ARG A 142 -10.59 11.33 5.14
CA ARG A 142 -10.73 12.48 6.04
C ARG A 142 -10.43 13.82 5.36
N LEU A 143 -10.03 13.83 4.09
CA LEU A 143 -9.75 15.06 3.34
C LEU A 143 -11.00 15.91 3.10
N ASP A 144 -12.11 15.28 2.74
CA ASP A 144 -13.42 15.92 2.57
C ASP A 144 -14.50 14.88 2.84
N GLU A 145 -15.29 15.07 3.90
CA GLU A 145 -16.35 14.14 4.29
C GLU A 145 -17.48 14.07 3.26
N ASN A 146 -17.76 15.18 2.55
CA ASN A 146 -18.83 15.25 1.55
C ASN A 146 -18.47 14.55 0.23
N ARG A 147 -17.17 14.25 0.03
CA ARG A 147 -16.64 13.63 -1.20
C ARG A 147 -15.79 12.39 -0.89
N ARG A 148 -15.95 11.78 0.29
CA ARG A 148 -15.15 10.64 0.74
C ARG A 148 -15.08 9.53 -0.31
N ASP A 149 -16.22 9.14 -0.88
CA ASP A 149 -16.29 8.05 -1.87
C ASP A 149 -15.55 8.41 -3.17
N GLU A 150 -15.68 9.66 -3.63
CA GLU A 150 -14.98 10.18 -4.81
C GLU A 150 -13.46 10.17 -4.59
N ILE A 151 -13.00 10.60 -3.41
CA ILE A 151 -11.58 10.64 -3.05
C ILE A 151 -11.00 9.24 -2.96
N ILE A 152 -11.69 8.32 -2.27
CA ILE A 152 -11.25 6.93 -2.13
C ILE A 152 -11.17 6.25 -3.50
N ALA A 153 -12.17 6.46 -4.37
CA ALA A 153 -12.16 5.92 -5.73
C ALA A 153 -10.96 6.42 -6.55
N ARG A 154 -10.68 7.73 -6.51
CA ARG A 154 -9.53 8.34 -7.20
C ARG A 154 -8.19 7.81 -6.68
N VAL A 155 -8.04 7.68 -5.36
CA VAL A 155 -6.83 7.08 -4.75
C VAL A 155 -6.69 5.61 -5.16
N ASN A 156 -7.78 4.86 -5.24
CA ASN A 156 -7.74 3.44 -5.58
C ASN A 156 -7.28 3.18 -7.02
N ILE A 157 -7.37 4.14 -7.95
CA ILE A 157 -6.82 3.99 -9.31
C ILE A 157 -5.31 3.68 -9.27
N PHE A 158 -4.59 4.26 -8.30
CA PHE A 158 -3.15 4.04 -8.14
C PHE A 158 -2.79 2.61 -7.75
N ASN A 159 -3.73 1.85 -7.17
CA ASN A 159 -3.53 0.43 -6.88
C ASN A 159 -3.19 -0.34 -8.16
N TYR A 160 -3.95 -0.14 -9.24
CA TYR A 160 -3.69 -0.83 -10.51
C TYR A 160 -2.31 -0.50 -11.07
N GLY A 161 -1.91 0.77 -11.00
CA GLY A 161 -0.57 1.19 -11.41
C GLY A 161 0.53 0.53 -10.57
N GLY A 162 0.34 0.48 -9.25
CA GLY A 162 1.26 -0.18 -8.33
C GLY A 162 1.34 -1.69 -8.58
N ALA A 163 0.20 -2.35 -8.77
CA ALA A 163 0.16 -3.79 -9.03
C ALA A 163 0.89 -4.15 -10.33
N VAL A 164 0.63 -3.44 -11.42
CA VAL A 164 1.34 -3.65 -12.69
C VAL A 164 2.83 -3.38 -12.53
N ALA A 165 3.20 -2.28 -11.87
CA ALA A 165 4.60 -1.94 -11.61
C ALA A 165 5.31 -3.04 -10.80
N GLY A 166 4.71 -3.54 -9.73
CA GLY A 166 5.28 -4.57 -8.87
C GLY A 166 5.52 -5.89 -9.60
N ALA A 167 4.53 -6.37 -10.35
CA ALA A 167 4.66 -7.60 -11.12
C ALA A 167 5.75 -7.50 -12.21
N VAL A 168 5.85 -6.36 -12.90
CA VAL A 168 6.74 -6.21 -14.06
C VAL A 168 8.17 -5.83 -13.67
N ILE A 169 8.35 -4.86 -12.77
CA ILE A 169 9.68 -4.30 -12.44
C ILE A 169 10.60 -5.38 -11.88
N VAL A 170 10.12 -6.24 -10.98
CA VAL A 170 10.95 -7.28 -10.38
C VAL A 170 11.43 -8.28 -11.42
N GLY A 171 10.57 -8.69 -12.35
CA GLY A 171 10.95 -9.60 -13.43
C GLY A 171 11.97 -8.99 -14.39
N LEU A 172 11.76 -7.74 -14.79
CA LEU A 172 12.70 -7.01 -15.67
C LEU A 172 14.08 -6.83 -15.03
N LEU A 173 14.13 -6.60 -13.72
CA LEU A 173 15.38 -6.46 -12.98
C LEU A 173 16.04 -7.81 -12.67
N ALA A 174 15.25 -8.88 -12.52
CA ALA A 174 15.75 -10.21 -12.19
C ALA A 174 16.67 -10.79 -13.29
N THR A 175 16.37 -10.54 -14.57
CA THR A 175 17.16 -11.08 -15.69
C THR A 175 18.59 -10.50 -15.76
N PRO A 176 18.81 -9.17 -15.74
CA PRO A 176 20.16 -8.59 -15.81
C PRO A 176 20.88 -8.49 -14.45
N PHE A 177 20.17 -8.31 -13.34
CA PHE A 177 20.78 -7.96 -12.04
C PHE A 177 20.49 -8.97 -10.91
N GLY A 178 19.66 -9.98 -11.17
CA GLY A 178 19.16 -10.89 -10.15
C GLY A 178 18.02 -10.30 -9.30
N TYR A 179 17.47 -11.13 -8.41
CA TYR A 179 16.29 -10.75 -7.61
C TYR A 179 16.61 -9.84 -6.43
N ALA A 180 17.83 -9.91 -5.89
CA ALA A 180 18.26 -9.17 -4.71
C ALA A 180 18.12 -7.64 -4.86
N PRO A 181 18.59 -7.01 -5.96
CA PRO A 181 18.42 -5.57 -6.17
C PRO A 181 16.95 -5.13 -6.25
N SER A 182 16.08 -5.98 -6.79
CA SER A 182 14.65 -5.70 -6.89
C SER A 182 14.01 -5.51 -5.52
N PHE A 183 14.28 -6.43 -4.57
CA PHE A 183 13.75 -6.33 -3.21
C PHE A 183 14.36 -5.16 -2.42
N ILE A 184 15.65 -4.85 -2.64
CA ILE A 184 16.27 -3.66 -2.06
C ILE A 184 15.62 -2.37 -2.62
N GLY A 185 15.31 -2.35 -3.91
CA GLY A 185 14.56 -1.25 -4.55
C GLY A 185 13.19 -1.02 -3.90
N LEU A 186 12.48 -2.09 -3.55
CA LEU A 186 11.21 -2.00 -2.79
C LEU A 186 11.41 -1.41 -1.40
N ALA A 187 12.51 -1.73 -0.71
CA ALA A 187 12.83 -1.12 0.57
C ALA A 187 13.01 0.40 0.44
N PHE A 188 13.74 0.85 -0.59
CA PHE A 188 13.88 2.28 -0.88
C PHE A 188 12.55 2.94 -1.24
N ALA A 189 11.69 2.24 -2.00
CA ALA A 189 10.35 2.73 -2.31
C ALA A 189 9.53 2.95 -1.03
N LEU A 190 9.52 1.99 -0.09
CA LEU A 190 8.86 2.15 1.21
C LEU A 190 9.43 3.32 2.02
N LEU A 191 10.76 3.47 2.07
CA LEU A 191 11.41 4.58 2.78
C LEU A 191 11.09 5.94 2.14
N SER A 192 10.87 5.99 0.82
CA SER A 192 10.48 7.23 0.13
C SER A 192 9.15 7.80 0.65
N ILE A 193 8.25 6.96 1.16
CA ILE A 193 6.99 7.39 1.80
C ILE A 193 7.28 8.33 2.99
N LEU A 194 8.35 8.07 3.74
CA LEU A 194 8.75 8.91 4.88
C LEU A 194 9.16 10.32 4.44
N TYR A 195 9.78 10.42 3.26
CA TYR A 195 10.14 11.69 2.65
C TYR A 195 8.89 12.47 2.23
N PHE A 196 7.95 11.82 1.53
CA PHE A 196 6.69 12.45 1.13
C PHE A 196 5.85 12.91 2.33
N ARG A 197 5.91 12.16 3.44
CA ARG A 197 5.25 12.55 4.69
C ARG A 197 5.75 13.88 5.26
N LYS A 198 7.06 14.17 5.17
CA LYS A 198 7.63 15.44 5.66
C LYS A 198 7.11 16.67 4.88
N ARG A 199 6.56 16.49 3.68
CA ARG A 199 5.92 17.58 2.91
C ARG A 199 4.45 17.83 3.29
N LEU A 200 3.84 16.98 4.14
CA LEU A 200 2.44 17.08 4.56
C LEU A 200 2.24 17.77 5.93
N VAL A 201 3.31 17.91 6.73
CA VAL A 201 3.33 18.59 8.03
C VAL A 201 4.04 19.93 7.87
#